data_AF-A0A7W6L0Q4-F1
#
_entry.id   AF-A0A7W6L0Q4-F1
#
_cell.length_a   1.000
_cell.length_b   1.000
_cell.length_c   1.000
_cell.angle_alpha   90.00
_cell.angle_beta   90.00
_cell.angle_gamma   90.00
#
_symmetry.space_group_name_H-M   'P 1'
#
loop_
_entity.id
_entity.type
_entity.pdbx_description
1 polymer ?
#
loop_
_entity_poly.entity_id
_entity_poly.type
_entity_poly.pdbx_seq_one_letter_code
_entity_poly.pdbx_strand_id
1 'polypeptide(L)' 'EHWFTSLAQARDVIADWRRHYNQIRPHSSCGGIPPAQFAANYRTQQANNAVPFNPGLYQ' A
#
# COMPACT_ATOMS: atom_id res chain seq x y z
N GLU A 1 -25.14 -20.21 3.73
CA GLU A 1 -24.07 -19.97 4.71
C GLU A 1 -22.72 -20.04 4.00
N HIS A 2 -21.76 -19.15 4.32
CA HIS A 2 -20.41 -19.17 3.74
C HIS A 2 -19.39 -19.46 4.85
N TRP A 3 -19.48 -20.66 5.41
CA TRP A 3 -18.53 -21.12 6.42
C TRP A 3 -17.25 -21.59 5.74
N PHE A 4 -16.11 -21.25 6.33
CA PHE A 4 -14.84 -21.78 5.89
C PHE A 4 -14.77 -23.27 6.22
N THR A 5 -14.39 -24.10 5.25
CA THR A 5 -14.30 -25.57 5.43
C THR A 5 -13.01 -25.99 6.13
N SER A 6 -12.00 -25.12 6.15
CA SER A 6 -10.73 -25.33 6.85
C SER A 6 -10.01 -24.01 7.12
N LEU A 7 -9.05 -24.02 8.05
CA LEU A 7 -8.19 -22.86 8.32
C LEU A 7 -7.32 -22.48 7.12
N ALA A 8 -6.89 -23.46 6.31
CA ALA A 8 -6.13 -23.20 5.09
C ALA A 8 -6.98 -22.40 4.09
N GLN A 9 -8.20 -22.85 3.84
CA GLN A 9 -9.13 -22.17 2.93
C GLN A 9 -9.50 -20.76 3.41
N ALA A 10 -9.65 -20.56 4.73
CA ALA A 10 -9.85 -19.23 5.29
C ALA A 10 -8.65 -18.30 5.03
N ARG A 11 -7.42 -18.79 5.18
CA ARG A 11 -6.20 -18.01 4.92
C ARG A 11 -6.10 -17.58 3.47
N ASP A 12 -6.40 -18.49 2.55
CA ASP A 12 -6.34 -18.22 1.11
C ASP A 12 -7.35 -17.13 0.71
N VAL A 13 -8.61 -17.27 1.16
CA VAL A 13 -9.65 -16.28 0.87
C VAL A 13 -9.30 -14.90 1.44
N ILE A 14 -8.76 -14.84 2.67
CA ILE A 14 -8.33 -13.58 3.28
C ILE A 14 -7.15 -12.98 2.51
N ALA A 15 -6.19 -13.80 2.07
CA ALA A 15 -5.03 -13.35 1.30
C ALA A 15 -5.46 -12.76 -0.05
N ASP A 16 -6.36 -13.43 -0.75
CA ASP A 16 -6.93 -12.95 -2.01
C ASP A 16 -7.71 -11.65 -1.83
N TRP A 17 -8.54 -11.58 -0.80
CA TRP A 17 -9.29 -10.37 -0.47
C TRP A 17 -8.34 -9.19 -0.18
N ARG A 18 -7.32 -9.42 0.66
CA ARG A 18 -6.30 -8.41 0.99
C ARG A 18 -5.57 -7.93 -0.26
N ARG A 19 -5.20 -8.85 -1.15
CA ARG A 19 -4.54 -8.51 -2.41
C ARG A 19 -5.45 -7.64 -3.28
N HIS A 20 -6.70 -8.07 -3.48
CA HIS A 20 -7.66 -7.37 -4.31
C HIS A 20 -7.96 -5.97 -3.75
N TYR A 21 -8.21 -5.84 -2.46
CA TYR A 21 -8.46 -4.57 -1.80
C TYR A 21 -7.28 -3.60 -1.99
N ASN A 22 -6.06 -4.07 -1.71
CA ASN A 22 -4.88 -3.20 -1.74
C ASN A 22 -4.41 -2.85 -3.16
N GLN A 23 -4.62 -3.73 -4.14
CA GLN A 23 -4.02 -3.57 -5.48
C GLN A 23 -5.01 -3.11 -6.54
N ILE A 24 -6.31 -3.41 -6.39
CA ILE A 24 -7.29 -3.27 -7.48
C ILE A 24 -8.35 -2.23 -7.15
N ARG A 25 -8.84 -2.19 -5.90
CA ARG A 25 -10.00 -1.35 -5.58
C ARG A 25 -9.64 0.13 -5.41
N PRO A 26 -10.28 1.04 -6.17
CA PRO A 26 -10.14 2.47 -5.92
C PRO A 26 -10.89 2.87 -4.64
N HIS A 27 -10.28 3.74 -3.84
CA HIS A 27 -10.87 4.28 -2.61
C HIS A 27 -10.92 5.81 -2.62
N SER A 28 -12.05 6.38 -2.20
CA SER A 28 -12.24 7.85 -2.13
C SER A 28 -11.26 8.54 -1.20
N SER A 29 -10.92 7.93 -0.06
CA SER A 29 -9.88 8.42 0.85
C SER A 29 -8.48 8.42 0.25
N CYS A 30 -8.24 7.60 -0.77
CA CYS A 30 -7.00 7.56 -1.54
C CYS A 30 -7.08 8.40 -2.82
N GLY A 31 -8.12 9.24 -3.00
CA GLY A 31 -8.28 10.06 -4.21
C GLY A 31 -8.73 9.25 -5.43
N GLY A 32 -9.41 8.12 -5.22
CA GLY A 32 -9.92 7.26 -6.29
C GLY A 32 -8.89 6.29 -6.89
N ILE A 33 -7.73 6.11 -6.25
CA ILE A 33 -6.73 5.11 -6.65
C ILE A 33 -6.63 3.96 -5.62
N PRO A 34 -6.04 2.81 -5.98
CA PRO A 34 -5.82 1.73 -5.04
C PRO A 34 -4.84 2.09 -3.91
N PRO A 35 -4.97 1.50 -2.72
CA PRO A 35 -4.14 1.85 -1.57
C PRO A 35 -2.65 1.61 -1.82
N ALA A 36 -2.30 0.55 -2.56
CA ALA A 36 -0.91 0.28 -2.93
C ALA A 36 -0.31 1.39 -3.79
N GLN A 37 -1.08 1.94 -4.73
CA GLN A 37 -0.64 3.04 -5.58
C GLN A 37 -0.51 4.34 -4.78
N PHE A 38 -1.46 4.62 -3.89
CA PHE A 38 -1.36 5.76 -2.98
C PHE A 38 -0.09 5.69 -2.12
N ALA A 39 0.20 4.53 -1.52
CA ALA A 39 1.40 4.32 -0.73
C ALA A 39 2.69 4.47 -1.56
N ALA A 40 2.70 4.00 -2.82
CA ALA A 40 3.83 4.18 -3.72
C ALA A 40 4.08 5.68 -4.01
N ASN A 41 3.03 6.42 -4.37
CA ASN A 41 3.11 7.86 -4.62
C ASN A 41 3.62 8.62 -3.39
N TYR A 42 3.13 8.26 -2.20
CA TYR A 42 3.53 8.88 -0.95
C TYR A 42 5.02 8.65 -0.64
N ARG A 43 5.54 7.43 -0.86
CA ARG A 43 6.98 7.14 -0.71
C ARG A 43 7.84 7.93 -1.69
N THR A 44 7.42 8.03 -2.95
CA THR A 44 8.14 8.82 -3.96
C THR A 44 8.18 10.30 -3.58
N GLN A 45 7.07 10.86 -3.08
CA GLN A 45 7.04 12.24 -2.59
C GLN A 45 7.97 12.46 -1.40
N GLN A 46 8.00 11.53 -0.43
CA GLN A 46 8.94 11.61 0.69
C GLN A 46 10.41 11.58 0.23
N ALA A 47 10.74 10.71 -0.73
CA ALA A 47 12.09 10.64 -1.28
C ALA A 47 12.50 11.95 -1.97
N ASN A 48 11.58 12.58 -2.71
CA ASN A 48 11.83 13.86 -3.36
C ASN A 48 11.96 15.02 -2.36
N ASN A 49 11.24 14.96 -1.25
CA ASN A 49 11.29 15.99 -0.21
C ASN A 49 12.41 15.77 0.81
N ALA A 50 13.11 14.63 0.74
CA ALA A 50 14.28 14.38 1.55
C ALA A 50 15.40 15.31 1.04
N VAL A 51 15.65 16.39 1.78
CA VAL A 51 16.84 17.22 1.58
C VAL A 51 18.08 16.31 1.71
N PRO A 52 18.91 16.17 0.67
CA PRO A 52 20.16 15.45 0.82
C PRO A 52 20.99 16.20 1.84
N PHE A 53 21.40 15.52 2.91
CA PHE A 53 22.39 16.05 3.82
C PHE A 53 23.66 16.29 3.00
N ASN A 54 23.96 17.56 2.72
CA ASN A 54 25.20 17.96 2.07
C ASN A 54 26.21 18.33 3.15
N PRO A 55 27.16 17.44 3.51
CA PRO A 55 28.17 17.74 4.51
C PRO A 55 29.19 18.82 4.08
N GLY A 56 29.12 19.31 2.83
CA GLY A 56 30.13 20.20 2.24
C GLY A 56 29.93 21.72 2.44
N LEU A 57 29.00 22.17 3.28
CA LEU A 57 28.74 23.61 3.51
C LEU A 57 29.31 24.14 4.85
N TYR A 58 30.16 23.35 5.51
CA TYR A 58 30.95 23.83 6.65
C TYR A 58 32.40 24.05 6.21
N GLN A 59 32.67 25.17 5.54
CA GLN A 59 34.00 25.77 5.42
C GLN A 59 33.88 27.28 5.57
#